data_AF-A0A7L1FX03-F1
#
_entry.id   AF-A0A7L1FX03-F1
#
_cell.length_a   1.000
_cell.length_b   1.000
_cell.length_c   1.000
_cell.angle_alpha   90.00
_cell.angle_beta   90.00
_cell.angle_gamma   90.00
#
_symmetry.space_group_name_H-M   'P 1'
#
loop_
_entity.id
_entity.type
_entity.pdbx_description
1 polymer ?
#
loop_
_entity_poly.entity_id
_entity_poly.type
_entity_poly.pdbx_seq_one_letter_code
_entity_poly.pdbx_strand_id
1 'polypeptide(L)' 'SGLQDRVAFVQTDPGQRDASIRLADLQESDTGTYQCRVKKNTVAVHEVIVTVQGEDAS' A
#
# COMPACT_ATOMS: atom_id res chain seq x y z
N SER A 1 3.13 -16.32 3.15
CA SER A 1 2.92 -15.31 2.10
C SER A 1 3.56 -14.01 2.56
N GLY A 2 4.22 -13.30 1.65
CA GLY A 2 4.76 -11.97 1.93
C GLY A 2 3.79 -10.86 1.53
N LEU A 3 4.09 -9.62 1.91
CA LEU A 3 3.33 -8.42 1.52
C LEU A 3 3.06 -8.37 0.00
N GLN A 4 4.05 -8.74 -0.81
CA GLN A 4 3.98 -8.77 -2.27
C GLN A 4 2.90 -9.71 -2.83
N ASP A 5 2.54 -10.77 -2.10
CA ASP A 5 1.51 -11.73 -2.53
C ASP A 5 0.10 -11.19 -2.25
N ARG A 6 -0.01 -10.16 -1.39
CA ARG A 6 -1.27 -9.63 -0.85
C ARG A 6 -1.58 -8.21 -1.29
N VAL A 7 -0.66 -7.57 -2.01
CA VAL A 7 -0.82 -6.21 -2.51
C VAL A 7 -1.13 -6.23 -4.01
N ALA A 8 -2.10 -5.43 -4.42
CA ALA A 8 -2.43 -5.23 -5.82
C ALA A 8 -2.88 -3.79 -6.09
N PHE A 9 -2.61 -3.27 -7.28
CA PHE A 9 -3.26 -2.04 -7.73
C PHE A 9 -4.75 -2.29 -7.94
N VAL A 10 -5.57 -1.35 -7.46
CA VAL A 10 -7.02 -1.36 -7.72
C VAL A 10 -7.29 -1.06 -9.20
N GLN A 11 -6.53 -0.12 -9.77
CA GLN A 11 -6.57 0.24 -11.17
C GLN A 11 -5.22 -0.06 -11.84
N THR A 12 -5.24 -0.84 -12.92
CA THR A 12 -4.04 -1.21 -13.66
C THR A 12 -3.72 -0.27 -14.81
N ASP A 13 -4.71 0.51 -15.29
CA ASP A 13 -4.52 1.53 -16.33
C ASP A 13 -4.06 2.87 -15.72
N PRO A 14 -2.80 3.30 -15.96
CA PRO A 14 -2.29 4.57 -15.47
C PRO A 14 -3.02 5.80 -16.06
N GLY A 15 -3.71 5.64 -17.21
CA GLY A 15 -4.49 6.70 -17.85
C GLY A 15 -5.64 7.21 -16.98
N GLN A 16 -6.13 6.36 -16.07
CA GLN A 16 -7.22 6.68 -15.13
C GLN A 16 -6.77 7.52 -13.93
N ARG A 17 -5.45 7.78 -13.80
CA ARG A 17 -4.86 8.62 -12.75
C ARG A 17 -5.20 8.13 -11.33
N ASP A 18 -5.47 6.85 -11.20
CA ASP A 18 -5.71 6.16 -9.95
C ASP A 18 -4.51 5.27 -9.62
N ALA A 19 -3.89 5.53 -8.47
CA ALA A 19 -2.74 4.78 -7.96
C ALA A 19 -3.08 4.04 -6.65
N SER A 20 -4.37 3.85 -6.36
CA SER A 20 -4.82 3.12 -5.19
C SER A 20 -4.35 1.67 -5.21
N ILE A 21 -3.92 1.19 -4.05
CA ILE A 21 -3.58 -0.21 -3.81
C ILE A 21 -4.58 -0.82 -2.84
N ARG A 22 -4.83 -2.13 -3.01
CA ARG A 22 -5.49 -2.96 -2.03
C ARG A 22 -4.44 -3.87 -1.38
N LEU A 23 -4.38 -3.84 -0.07
CA LEU A 23 -3.64 -4.80 0.75
C LEU A 23 -4.65 -5.74 1.42
N ALA A 24 -4.67 -7.00 0.99
CA ALA A 24 -5.55 -8.04 1.54
C ALA A 24 -4.87 -8.77 2.71
N ASP A 25 -5.69 -9.48 3.51
CA ASP A 25 -5.25 -10.33 4.63
C ASP A 25 -4.15 -9.67 5.49
N LEU A 26 -4.46 -8.49 6.06
CA LEU A 26 -3.53 -7.69 6.85
C LEU A 26 -2.91 -8.51 7.98
N GLN A 27 -1.60 -8.35 8.15
CA GLN A 27 -0.82 -8.97 9.23
C GLN A 27 -0.14 -7.87 10.04
N GLU A 28 0.11 -8.10 11.34
CA GLU A 28 0.83 -7.12 12.17
C GLU A 28 2.20 -6.74 11.59
N SER A 29 2.87 -7.70 10.92
CA SER A 29 4.12 -7.50 10.20
C SER A 29 4.03 -6.54 9.00
N ASP A 30 2.82 -6.20 8.55
CA ASP A 30 2.60 -5.21 7.49
C ASP A 30 2.67 -3.77 8.03
N THR A 31 2.80 -3.57 9.36
CA THR A 31 3.05 -2.26 9.97
C THR A 31 4.36 -1.67 9.44
N GLY A 32 4.30 -0.43 8.96
CA GLY A 32 5.47 0.26 8.45
C GLY A 32 5.15 1.56 7.72
N THR A 33 6.20 2.17 7.15
CA THR A 33 6.09 3.36 6.30
C THR A 33 5.98 2.95 4.84
N TYR A 34 4.86 3.29 4.23
CA TYR A 34 4.56 3.07 2.82
C TYR A 34 4.80 4.35 2.03
N GLN A 35 5.22 4.20 0.78
CA GLN A 35 5.47 5.34 -0.10
C GLN A 35 4.68 5.20 -1.39
N CYS A 36 3.84 6.20 -1.67
CA CYS A 36 3.31 6.41 -3.01
C CYS A 36 4.32 7.22 -3.81
N ARG A 37 4.85 6.64 -4.89
CA ARG A 37 5.82 7.27 -5.77
C ARG A 37 5.23 7.41 -7.17
N VAL A 38 5.07 8.65 -7.65
CA VAL A 38 4.58 8.93 -8.99
C VAL A 38 5.70 9.57 -9.82
N LYS A 39 6.00 8.97 -10.97
CA LYS A 39 7.06 9.46 -11.88
C LYS A 39 6.44 9.93 -13.20
N LYS A 40 6.74 11.18 -13.57
CA LYS A 40 6.52 11.71 -14.92
C LYS A 40 7.84 12.28 -15.45
N ASN A 41 8.07 13.57 -15.27
CA ASN A 41 9.37 14.22 -15.55
C ASN A 41 10.21 14.37 -14.28
N THR A 42 9.53 14.48 -13.14
CA THR A 42 10.11 14.46 -11.79
C THR A 42 9.47 13.30 -11.00
N VAL A 43 9.99 13.03 -9.81
CA VAL A 43 9.41 12.08 -8.86
C VAL A 43 8.73 12.85 -7.75
N ALA A 44 7.43 12.62 -7.59
CA ALA A 44 6.69 13.03 -6.40
C ALA A 44 6.59 11.83 -5.46
N VAL A 45 6.82 12.06 -4.17
CA VAL A 45 6.74 11.03 -3.12
C VAL A 45 5.79 11.51 -2.04
N HIS A 46 4.88 10.63 -1.62
CA HIS A 46 4.06 10.82 -0.45
C HIS A 46 4.23 9.62 0.49
N GLU A 47 4.58 9.88 1.74
CA GLU A 47 4.77 8.85 2.77
C GLU A 47 3.51 8.71 3.62
N VAL A 48 3.16 7.47 3.93
CA VAL A 48 2.02 7.13 4.79
C VAL A 48 2.48 6.08 5.79
N ILE A 49 2.17 6.28 7.07
CA ILE A 49 2.43 5.29 8.11
C ILE A 49 1.18 4.42 8.24
N VAL A 50 1.36 3.11 8.11
CA VAL A 50 0.30 2.11 8.31
C VAL A 50 0.62 1.31 9.56
N THR A 51 -0.35 1.23 10.46
CA THR A 51 -0.27 0.40 11.67
C THR A 51 -1.37 -0.64 11.62
N VAL A 52 -1.00 -1.91 11.69
CA VAL A 52 -1.93 -3.03 11.81
C VAL A 52 -1.91 -3.50 13.25
N GLN A 53 -3.07 -3.49 13.89
CA GLN A 53 -3.25 -4.00 15.24
C GLN A 53 -3.92 -5.38 15.13
N GLY A 54 -3.43 -6.35 15.89
CA GLY A 54 -4.19 -7.58 16.12
C GLY A 54 -5.53 -7.26 16.80
N GLU A 55 -6.51 -8.14 16.63
CA GLU A 55 -7.68 -8.10 17.52
C GLU A 55 -7.16 -8.29 18.94
N ASP A 56 -7.36 -7.28 19.80
CA ASP A 56 -7.08 -7.40 21.22
C ASP A 56 -7.74 -8.70 21.70
N ALA A 57 -6.92 -9.65 22.17
CA ALA A 57 -7.42 -10.84 22.83
C ALA A 57 -8.05 -10.40 24.16
N SER A 58 -9.32 -10.00 24.08
CA SER A 58 -10.17 -9.69 25.24
C SER A 58 -10.49 -10.93 26.05
#